data_AF-A0A2L0RZ95-F1
#
_entry.id   AF-A0A2L0RZ95-F1
#
_cell.length_a   1.000
_cell.length_b   1.000
_cell.length_c   1.000
_cell.angle_alpha   90.00
_cell.angle_beta   90.00
_cell.angle_gamma   90.00
#
_symmetry.space_group_name_H-M   'P 1'
#
loop_
_entity.id
_entity.type
_entity.pdbx_description
1 polymer ?
#
loop_
_entity_poly.entity_id
_entity_poly.type
_entity_poly.pdbx_seq_one_letter_code
_entity_poly.pdbx_strand_id
1 'polypeptide(L)'
;MSESTFKPEDMPILDLDTSGTRVYEASRFLDSPETISAYLAQSMKAQDPQILMKALAEVAKAQGVNKVAEAAGVNRESLYKTLKGGSKTRYETIQKLMVALGVELTVQPIVSKKAHRP
;
A
#
# COMPACT_ATOMS: atom_id res chain seq x y z
N MET A 1 -45.01 7.29 -19.00
CA MET A 1 -43.75 6.61 -18.64
C MET A 1 -43.65 6.69 -17.13
N SER A 2 -43.92 5.60 -16.40
CA SER A 2 -43.95 5.61 -14.94
C SER A 2 -42.53 5.51 -14.40
N GLU A 3 -42.10 6.51 -13.64
CA GLU A 3 -40.85 6.45 -12.88
C GLU A 3 -41.01 5.38 -11.79
N SER A 4 -40.24 4.29 -11.90
CA SER A 4 -40.13 3.30 -10.84
C SER A 4 -39.15 3.85 -9.80
N THR A 5 -39.67 4.24 -8.63
CA THR A 5 -38.87 4.72 -7.51
C THR A 5 -38.21 3.51 -6.83
N PHE A 6 -36.88 3.45 -6.83
CA PHE A 6 -36.11 2.45 -6.08
C PHE A 6 -36.38 2.61 -4.58
N LYS A 7 -36.71 1.51 -3.90
CA LYS A 7 -36.96 1.45 -2.46
C LYS A 7 -35.86 0.59 -1.79
N PRO A 8 -35.05 1.15 -0.89
CA PRO A 8 -33.99 0.40 -0.20
C PRO A 8 -34.50 -0.84 0.55
N GLU A 9 -35.75 -0.80 1.04
CA GLU A 9 -36.42 -1.94 1.70
C GLU A 9 -36.72 -3.13 0.78
N ASP A 10 -36.77 -2.92 -0.54
CA ASP A 10 -36.94 -3.98 -1.53
C ASP A 10 -35.59 -4.58 -1.98
N MET A 11 -34.47 -4.09 -1.43
CA MET A 11 -33.15 -4.63 -1.75
C MET A 11 -32.98 -6.00 -1.06
N PRO A 12 -32.68 -7.08 -1.81
CA PRO A 12 -32.46 -8.38 -1.21
C PRO A 12 -31.26 -8.32 -0.27
N ILE A 13 -31.41 -8.83 0.95
CA ILE A 13 -30.27 -9.13 1.81
C ILE A 13 -29.50 -10.25 1.12
N LEU A 14 -28.30 -9.95 0.65
CA LEU A 14 -27.41 -10.94 0.07
C LEU A 14 -26.87 -11.80 1.21
N ASP A 15 -27.44 -12.99 1.38
CA ASP A 15 -26.89 -14.05 2.25
C ASP A 15 -25.69 -14.69 1.54
N LEU A 16 -24.55 -14.03 1.63
CA LEU A 16 -23.30 -14.48 1.04
C LEU A 16 -22.64 -15.50 1.98
N ASP A 17 -22.47 -16.73 1.50
CA ASP A 17 -21.62 -17.70 2.19
C ASP A 17 -20.16 -17.25 2.14
N THR A 18 -19.68 -16.71 3.26
CA THR A 18 -18.30 -16.25 3.43
C THR A 18 -17.38 -17.32 4.00
N SER A 19 -17.87 -18.55 4.28
CA SER A 19 -17.08 -19.63 4.89
C SER A 19 -15.89 -20.09 4.03
N GLY A 20 -16.00 -19.94 2.70
CA GLY A 20 -14.92 -20.21 1.75
C GLY A 20 -13.93 -19.04 1.55
N THR A 21 -14.17 -17.89 2.19
CA THR A 21 -13.33 -16.70 2.01
C THR A 21 -12.27 -16.59 3.10
N ARG A 22 -11.23 -15.79 2.83
CA ARG A 22 -10.20 -15.46 3.81
C ARG A 22 -10.04 -13.95 3.86
N VAL A 23 -9.57 -13.44 5.01
CA VAL A 23 -9.20 -12.04 5.15
C VAL A 23 -8.18 -11.68 4.08
N TYR A 24 -8.42 -10.56 3.41
CA TYR A 24 -7.50 -10.06 2.41
C TYR A 24 -6.19 -9.60 3.05
N GLU A 25 -5.08 -10.13 2.54
CA GLU A 25 -3.74 -9.74 2.93
C GLU A 25 -2.95 -9.39 1.68
N ALA A 26 -2.60 -8.12 1.50
CA ALA A 26 -1.90 -7.64 0.31
C ALA A 26 -0.56 -8.37 0.11
N SER A 27 0.17 -8.61 1.20
CA SER A 27 1.42 -9.40 1.24
C SER A 27 1.38 -10.74 0.50
N ARG A 28 0.23 -11.39 0.37
CA ARG A 28 0.10 -12.67 -0.36
C ARG A 28 0.20 -12.54 -1.88
N PHE A 29 0.09 -11.32 -2.41
CA PHE A 29 0.11 -11.01 -3.84
C PHE A 29 1.35 -10.19 -4.24
N LEU A 30 2.26 -9.90 -3.30
CA LEU A 30 3.48 -9.11 -3.54
C LEU A 30 4.66 -10.04 -3.82
N ASP A 31 4.52 -10.87 -4.85
CA ASP A 31 5.42 -11.99 -5.18
C ASP A 31 6.46 -11.68 -6.28
N SER A 32 6.35 -10.51 -6.90
CA SER A 32 7.14 -10.11 -8.07
C SER A 32 7.61 -8.66 -7.95
N PRO A 33 8.81 -8.32 -8.47
CA PRO A 33 9.33 -6.95 -8.46
C PRO A 33 8.37 -5.93 -9.09
N GLU A 34 7.69 -6.32 -10.18
CA GLU A 34 6.74 -5.49 -10.90
C GLU A 34 5.52 -5.17 -10.03
N THR A 35 4.95 -6.17 -9.35
CA THR A 35 3.79 -5.97 -8.47
C THR A 35 4.16 -5.14 -7.25
N ILE A 36 5.35 -5.37 -6.67
CA ILE A 36 5.87 -4.59 -5.53
C ILE A 36 6.03 -3.11 -5.92
N SER A 37 6.69 -2.84 -7.05
CA SER A 37 6.91 -1.48 -7.52
C SER A 37 5.60 -0.76 -7.83
N ALA A 38 4.67 -1.42 -8.51
CA ALA A 38 3.34 -0.86 -8.81
C ALA A 38 2.53 -0.58 -7.54
N TYR A 39 2.57 -1.50 -6.56
CA TYR A 39 1.89 -1.35 -5.28
C TYR A 39 2.42 -0.15 -4.48
N LEU A 40 3.75 -0.03 -4.36
CA LEU A 40 4.38 1.10 -3.67
C LEU A 40 4.14 2.42 -4.42
N ALA A 41 4.24 2.42 -5.75
CA ALA A 41 3.93 3.60 -6.56
C ALA A 41 2.48 4.07 -6.36
N GLN A 42 1.52 3.14 -6.31
CA GLN A 42 0.13 3.47 -6.03
C GLN A 42 -0.06 4.04 -4.62
N SER A 43 0.65 3.52 -3.62
CA SER A 43 0.62 4.05 -2.25
C SER A 43 1.12 5.49 -2.18
N MET A 44 2.18 5.85 -2.92
CA MET A 44 2.74 7.20 -2.96
C MET A 44 1.78 8.24 -3.59
N LYS A 45 0.91 7.82 -4.51
CA LYS A 45 -0.10 8.71 -5.12
C LYS A 45 -1.14 9.22 -4.12
N ALA A 46 -1.34 8.51 -3.00
CA ALA A 46 -2.27 8.95 -1.97
C ALA A 46 -1.77 10.17 -1.19
N GLN A 47 -0.48 10.56 -1.35
CA GLN A 47 0.15 11.69 -0.66
C GLN A 47 0.03 11.64 0.88
N ASP A 48 -0.15 10.43 1.43
CA ASP A 48 -0.23 10.18 2.86
C ASP A 48 0.95 9.29 3.28
N PRO A 49 1.85 9.78 4.15
CA PRO A 49 2.95 8.99 4.69
C PRO A 49 2.50 7.68 5.35
N GLN A 50 1.35 7.65 6.03
CA GLN A 50 0.86 6.45 6.71
C GLN A 50 0.51 5.34 5.73
N ILE A 51 -0.04 5.71 4.57
CA ILE A 51 -0.35 4.76 3.49
C ILE A 51 0.94 4.16 2.93
N LEU A 52 1.97 4.99 2.72
CA LEU A 52 3.29 4.51 2.29
C LEU A 52 3.93 3.57 3.32
N MET A 53 3.89 3.92 4.61
CA MET A 53 4.46 3.07 5.67
C MET A 53 3.76 1.72 5.76
N LYS A 54 2.43 1.71 5.64
CA LYS A 54 1.65 0.47 5.61
C LYS A 54 1.98 -0.38 4.38
N ALA A 55 2.15 0.25 3.22
CA ALA A 55 2.53 -0.47 2.00
C ALA A 55 3.93 -1.09 2.11
N LEU A 56 4.91 -0.35 2.64
CA LEU A 56 6.24 -0.88 2.95
C LEU A 56 6.17 -2.07 3.91
N ALA A 57 5.25 -2.03 4.88
CA ALA A 57 5.07 -3.12 5.84
C ALA A 57 4.53 -4.40 5.18
N GLU A 58 3.57 -4.26 4.25
CA GLU A 58 3.04 -5.38 3.49
C GLU A 58 4.12 -6.01 2.58
N VAL A 59 4.93 -5.20 1.90
CA VAL A 59 6.04 -5.73 1.09
C VAL A 59 7.07 -6.42 1.97
N ALA A 60 7.44 -5.82 3.11
CA ALA A 60 8.38 -6.43 4.05
C ALA A 60 7.86 -7.76 4.62
N LYS A 61 6.55 -7.86 4.87
CA LYS A 61 5.89 -9.10 5.28
C LYS A 61 5.97 -10.16 4.17
N ALA A 62 5.75 -9.78 2.91
CA ALA A 62 5.82 -10.68 1.76
C ALA A 62 7.23 -11.28 1.56
N GLN A 63 8.28 -10.46 1.73
CA GLN A 63 9.68 -10.89 1.54
C GLN A 63 10.33 -11.50 2.79
N GLY A 64 9.68 -11.38 3.95
CA GLY A 64 10.21 -11.78 5.25
C GLY A 64 10.88 -10.63 5.99
N VAL A 65 10.24 -10.16 7.06
CA VAL A 65 10.64 -8.96 7.83
C VAL A 65 12.08 -9.03 8.34
N ASN A 66 12.55 -10.20 8.77
CA ASN A 66 13.93 -10.38 9.26
C ASN A 66 14.96 -10.15 8.14
N LYS A 67 14.71 -10.71 6.95
CA LYS A 67 15.56 -10.56 5.78
C LYS A 67 15.66 -9.10 5.35
N VAL A 68 14.53 -8.40 5.38
CA VAL A 68 14.47 -6.96 5.04
C VAL A 68 15.19 -6.11 6.08
N ALA A 69 15.03 -6.39 7.37
CA ALA A 69 15.72 -5.67 8.44
C ALA A 69 17.24 -5.78 8.31
N GLU A 70 17.74 -7.00 8.06
CA GLU A 70 19.15 -7.28 7.84
C GLU A 70 19.68 -6.54 6.60
N ALA A 71 18.99 -6.65 5.47
CA ALA A 71 19.36 -5.97 4.22
C ALA A 71 19.34 -4.43 4.36
N ALA A 72 18.42 -3.87 5.15
CA ALA A 72 18.34 -2.43 5.41
C ALA A 72 19.33 -1.93 6.48
N GLY A 73 20.07 -2.84 7.15
CA GLY A 73 20.99 -2.49 8.24
C GLY A 73 20.29 -1.89 9.46
N VAL A 74 19.05 -2.29 9.74
CA VAL A 74 18.27 -1.85 10.90
C VAL A 74 17.85 -3.06 11.74
N ASN A 75 17.74 -2.88 13.06
CA ASN A 75 17.20 -3.95 13.90
C ASN A 75 15.67 -4.11 13.69
N ARG A 76 15.14 -5.29 14.03
CA ARG A 76 13.73 -5.64 13.85
C ARG A 76 12.77 -4.70 14.58
N GLU A 77 13.12 -4.25 15.78
CA GLU A 77 12.28 -3.34 16.57
C GLU A 77 12.18 -1.95 15.93
N SER A 78 13.29 -1.43 15.43
CA SER A 78 13.36 -0.17 14.69
C SER A 78 12.52 -0.27 13.42
N LEU A 79 12.62 -1.38 12.69
CA LEU A 79 11.78 -1.62 11.51
C LEU A 79 10.29 -1.60 11.86
N TYR A 80 9.86 -2.30 12.91
CA TYR A 80 8.45 -2.27 13.34
C TYR A 80 7.99 -0.88 13.77
N LYS A 81 8.81 -0.12 14.50
CA LYS A 81 8.49 1.25 14.92
C LYS A 81 8.36 2.20 13.74
N THR A 82 9.20 2.03 12.73
CA THR A 82 9.13 2.76 11.48
C THR A 82 7.84 2.43 10.73
N LEU A 83 7.56 1.15 10.51
CA LEU A 83 6.40 0.67 9.74
C LEU A 83 5.04 0.93 10.42
N LYS A 84 4.98 0.96 11.75
CA LYS A 84 3.73 1.15 12.50
C LYS A 84 3.14 2.56 12.38
N GLY A 85 3.89 3.53 11.85
CA GLY A 85 3.36 4.87 11.61
C GLY A 85 3.14 5.64 12.93
N GLY A 86 4.11 6.47 13.31
CA GLY A 86 4.03 7.21 14.58
C GLY A 86 5.31 7.92 14.97
N SER A 87 6.46 7.50 14.40
CA SER A 87 7.71 8.24 14.50
C SER A 87 7.97 9.03 13.21
N LYS A 88 8.59 10.22 13.33
CA LYS A 88 9.14 10.95 12.16
C LYS A 88 10.24 10.08 11.55
N THR A 89 9.89 9.33 10.51
CA THR A 89 10.84 8.47 9.80
C THR A 89 11.75 9.36 8.96
N ARG A 90 13.07 9.20 9.12
CA ARG A 90 14.06 9.94 8.34
C ARG A 90 14.07 9.42 6.90
N TYR A 91 14.28 10.31 5.94
CA TYR A 91 14.42 9.94 4.53
C TYR A 91 15.46 8.84 4.31
N GLU A 92 16.61 8.92 4.99
CA GLU A 92 17.66 7.89 4.93
C GLU A 92 17.14 6.48 5.25
N THR A 93 16.26 6.36 6.25
CA THR A 93 15.63 5.09 6.62
C THR A 93 14.70 4.61 5.51
N ILE A 94 13.91 5.50 4.92
CA ILE A 94 13.03 5.17 3.79
C ILE A 94 13.87 4.67 2.61
N GLN A 95 14.95 5.35 2.26
CA GLN A 95 15.83 4.98 1.16
C GLN A 95 16.45 3.59 1.38
N LYS A 96 16.99 3.31 2.58
CA LYS A 96 17.53 1.98 2.93
C LYS A 96 16.47 0.89 2.81
N LEU A 97 15.24 1.15 3.25
CA LEU A 97 14.14 0.20 3.13
C LEU A 97 13.75 -0.04 1.68
N MET A 98 13.62 1.01 0.87
CA MET A 98 13.28 0.88 -0.56
C MET A 98 14.31 -0.03 -1.26
N VAL A 99 15.61 0.24 -1.06
CA VAL A 99 16.68 -0.58 -1.63
C VAL A 99 16.63 -2.02 -1.12
N ALA A 100 16.43 -2.23 0.19
CA ALA A 100 16.30 -3.56 0.78
C ALA A 100 15.09 -4.35 0.24
N LEU A 101 14.03 -3.65 -0.17
CA LEU A 101 12.84 -4.23 -0.79
C LEU A 101 12.99 -4.41 -2.32
N GLY A 102 14.12 -4.01 -2.90
CA GLY A 102 14.40 -4.15 -4.33
C GLY A 102 13.77 -3.06 -5.21
N VAL A 103 13.48 -1.88 -4.66
CA VAL A 103 12.90 -0.75 -5.40
C VAL A 103 13.71 0.53 -5.21
N GLU A 104 13.61 1.43 -6.18
CA GLU A 104 14.23 2.77 -6.12
C GLU A 104 13.18 3.88 -6.14
N LEU A 105 13.52 5.03 -5.54
CA LEU A 105 12.69 6.22 -5.60
C LEU A 105 13.01 7.01 -6.87
N THR A 106 11.99 7.25 -7.69
CA THR A 106 12.10 8.05 -8.91
C THR A 106 11.37 9.38 -8.79
N VAL A 107 11.91 10.44 -9.39
CA VAL A 107 11.24 11.75 -9.47
C VAL A 107 10.51 11.84 -10.81
N GLN A 108 9.25 12.28 -10.76
CA GLN A 108 8.41 12.49 -11.94
C GLN A 108 7.85 13.92 -11.92
N PRO A 109 7.62 14.56 -13.08
CA PRO A 109 6.99 15.87 -13.12
C PRO A 109 5.57 15.80 -12.54
N ILE A 110 5.20 16.80 -11.75
CA ILE A 110 3.82 16.96 -11.28
C ILE A 110 3.01 17.46 -12.48
N VAL A 111 2.31 16.55 -13.16
CA VAL A 111 1.40 16.89 -14.25
C VAL A 111 0.14 17.50 -13.64
N SER A 112 0.16 18.82 -13.43
CA SER A 112 -1.07 19.56 -13.17
C SER A 112 -1.98 19.36 -14.38
N LYS A 113 -3.18 18.79 -14.20
CA LYS A 113 -4.23 18.88 -15.23
C LYS A 113 -4.43 20.38 -15.50
N LYS A 114 -3.84 20.90 -16.58
CA LYS A 114 -4.24 22.21 -17.10
C LYS A 114 -5.73 22.09 -17.37
N ALA A 115 -6.52 22.93 -16.69
CA ALA A 115 -7.90 23.15 -17.09
C ALA A 115 -7.87 23.44 -18.60
N HIS A 116 -8.56 22.61 -19.36
CA HIS A 116 -8.88 22.88 -20.75
C HIS A 116 -9.62 24.22 -20.76
N ARG A 117 -8.89 25.31 -21.02
CA ARG A 117 -9.48 26.62 -21.22
C ARG A 117 -9.66 26.75 -22.74
N PRO A 118 -10.90 26.98 -23.22
CA PRO A 118 -11.22 27.03 -24.64
C PRO A 118 -10.47 28.14 -25.36
#